data_AF-A0A0X3BNQ1-F1
#
_entry.id   AF-A0A0X3BNQ1-F1
#
_cell.length_a   1.000
_cell.length_b   1.000
_cell.length_c   1.000
_cell.angle_alpha   90.00
_cell.angle_beta   90.00
_cell.angle_gamma   90.00
#
_symmetry.space_group_name_H-M   'P 1'
#
loop_
_entity.id
_entity.type
_entity.pdbx_description
1 polymer ?
#
loop_
_entity_poly.entity_id
_entity_poly.type
_entity_poly.pdbx_seq_one_letter_code
_entity_poly.pdbx_strand_id
1 'polypeptide(L)' 'MPCVTLQADTERPGTIEVGSNVLAGEEADGILASARQMLLRPRTWENPYGDGMASRMIITICNGLSSRNNCH' A
#
# COMPACT_ATOMS: atom_id res chain seq x y z
N MET A 1 -6.52 4.33 6.95
CA MET A 1 -6.05 4.15 8.35
C MET A 1 -4.60 4.58 8.45
N PRO A 2 -4.23 5.58 9.28
CA PRO A 2 -2.84 5.99 9.45
C PRO A 2 -2.00 4.84 10.00
N CYS A 3 -0.78 4.67 9.51
CA CYS A 3 0.14 3.61 9.91
C CYS A 3 1.52 4.19 10.29
N VAL A 4 2.25 3.45 11.13
CA VAL A 4 3.63 3.72 11.50
C VAL A 4 4.41 2.42 11.32
N THR A 5 5.40 2.43 10.44
CA THR A 5 6.30 1.29 10.19
C THR A 5 7.55 1.43 11.06
N LEU A 6 7.82 0.42 11.89
CA LEU A 6 8.99 0.35 12.78
C LEU A 6 10.22 -0.22 12.06
N GLN A 7 10.54 0.35 10.89
CA GLN A 7 11.68 -0.03 10.05
C GLN A 7 12.22 1.22 9.37
N ALA A 8 13.47 1.15 8.89
CA ALA A 8 14.11 2.24 8.17
C ALA A 8 13.68 2.32 6.69
N ASP A 9 13.12 1.24 6.14
CA ASP A 9 12.65 1.13 4.76
C ASP A 9 11.33 0.35 4.64
N THR A 10 10.78 0.29 3.43
CA THR A 10 9.60 -0.52 3.10
C THR A 10 9.53 -0.82 1.61
N GLU A 11 9.07 -2.02 1.26
CA GLU A 11 8.71 -2.45 -0.09
C GLU A 11 7.41 -1.82 -0.61
N ARG A 12 6.74 -1.01 0.23
CA ARG A 12 5.45 -0.37 -0.06
C ARG A 12 5.56 1.16 -0.09
N PRO A 13 6.45 1.75 -0.93
CA PRO A 13 6.75 3.19 -0.93
C PRO A 13 5.52 4.05 -1.23
N GLY A 14 4.60 3.55 -2.06
CA GLY A 14 3.33 4.24 -2.36
C GLY A 14 2.52 4.61 -1.12
N THR A 15 2.60 3.85 -0.01
CA THR A 15 1.92 4.22 1.25
C THR A 15 2.51 5.45 1.93
N ILE A 16 3.82 5.66 1.77
CA ILE A 16 4.56 6.84 2.27
C ILE A 16 4.25 8.03 1.38
N GLU A 17 4.29 7.84 0.06
CA GLU A 17 4.05 8.88 -0.95
C GLU A 17 2.65 9.51 -0.82
N VAL A 18 1.61 8.70 -0.60
CA VAL A 18 0.24 9.21 -0.37
C VAL A 18 0.03 9.73 1.07
N GLY A 19 1.03 9.60 1.95
CA GLY A 19 0.97 10.07 3.34
C GLY A 19 0.12 9.21 4.28
N SER A 20 -0.23 7.99 3.88
CA SER A 20 -1.01 7.04 4.69
C SER A 20 -0.19 6.33 5.77
N ASN A 21 1.13 6.30 5.61
CA ASN A 21 2.09 5.62 6.45
C ASN A 21 3.36 6.48 6.62
N VAL A 22 4.15 6.21 7.66
CA VAL A 22 5.45 6.83 7.90
C VAL A 22 6.46 5.78 8.40
N LEU A 23 7.72 5.92 8.03
CA LEU A 23 8.83 5.11 8.55
C LEU A 23 9.36 5.76 9.82
N ALA A 24 9.27 5.06 10.96
CA ALA A 24 9.71 5.55 12.25
C ALA A 24 11.13 5.13 12.63
N GLY A 25 11.71 4.14 11.92
CA GLY A 25 12.94 3.49 12.36
C GLY A 25 12.73 2.72 13.67
N GLU A 26 13.80 2.62 14.45
CA GLU A 26 13.87 1.77 15.67
C GLU A 26 13.94 2.59 16.97
N GLU A 27 14.23 3.89 16.88
CA GLU A 27 14.40 4.76 18.04
C GLU A 27 13.05 5.08 18.71
N ALA A 28 12.94 4.82 20.01
CA ALA A 28 11.69 4.96 20.76
C ALA A 28 11.07 6.37 20.66
N ASP A 29 11.89 7.41 20.72
CA ASP A 29 11.44 8.80 20.58
C ASP A 29 10.91 9.08 19.15
N GLY A 30 11.55 8.51 18.12
CA GLY A 30 11.12 8.60 16.73
C GLY A 30 9.78 7.90 16.49
N ILE A 31 9.59 6.73 17.10
CA ILE A 31 8.33 5.98 17.07
C ILE A 31 7.21 6.78 17.72
N LEU A 32 7.45 7.35 18.91
CA LEU A 32 6.46 8.14 19.63
C LEU A 32 6.08 9.42 18.86
N ALA A 33 7.06 10.11 18.28
CA ALA A 33 6.83 11.29 17.46
C ALA A 33 6.00 10.95 16.21
N SER A 34 6.35 9.86 15.52
CA SER A 34 5.64 9.38 14.34
C SER A 34 4.20 8.98 14.65
N ALA A 35 3.95 8.31 15.77
CA ALA A 35 2.61 7.96 16.22
C ALA A 35 1.75 9.21 16.48
N ARG A 36 2.31 10.21 17.17
CA ARG A 36 1.62 11.50 17.41
C ARG A 36 1.30 12.22 16.09
N GLN A 37 2.26 12.27 15.17
CA GLN A 37 2.06 12.84 13.83
C GLN A 37 0.91 12.14 13.11
N MET A 38 0.89 10.81 13.11
CA MET A 38 -0.11 10.03 12.38
C MET A 38 -1.50 10.07 13.01
N LEU A 39 -1.61 10.25 14.33
CA LEU A 39 -2.88 10.46 15.02
C LEU A 39 -3.56 11.77 14.60
N LEU A 40 -2.78 12.83 14.36
CA LEU A 40 -3.29 14.14 13.94
C LEU A 40 -3.55 14.23 12.44
N ARG A 41 -3.18 13.21 11.66
CA ARG A 41 -3.20 13.28 10.20
C ARG A 41 -4.61 13.13 9.63
N PRO A 42 -5.03 14.02 8.71
CA PRO A 42 -6.27 13.84 7.96
C PRO A 42 -6.27 12.51 7.20
N ARG A 43 -7.38 11.78 7.26
CA ARG A 43 -7.52 10.43 6.67
C ARG A 43 -7.99 10.50 5.21
N THR A 44 -7.42 11.42 4.45
CA THR A 44 -7.93 11.85 3.12
C THR A 44 -7.00 11.48 1.97
N TRP A 45 -6.26 10.39 2.09
CA TRP A 45 -5.37 9.91 1.02
C TRP A 45 -6.06 8.88 0.14
N GLU A 46 -5.59 8.79 -1.10
CA GLU A 46 -6.01 7.76 -2.05
C GLU A 46 -5.31 6.43 -1.76
N ASN A 47 -5.98 5.32 -2.09
CA ASN A 47 -5.35 4.01 -2.02
C ASN A 47 -4.47 3.78 -3.27
N PRO A 48 -3.14 3.66 -3.14
CA PRO A 48 -2.24 3.52 -4.29
C PRO A 48 -2.31 2.14 -4.95
N TYR A 49 -3.01 1.16 -4.35
CA TYR A 49 -3.02 -0.23 -4.80
C TYR A 49 -4.26 -0.62 -5.61
N GLY A 50 -5.10 0.35 -5.95
CA GLY A 50 -6.26 0.16 -6.81
C GLY A 50 -7.59 0.11 -6.07
N ASP A 51 -8.60 -0.36 -6.79
CA ASP A 51 -10.03 -0.24 -6.47
C ASP A 51 -10.64 -1.50 -5.85
N GLY A 52 -9.82 -2.52 -5.58
CA GLY A 52 -10.26 -3.81 -5.05
C GLY A 52 -10.73 -4.81 -6.11
N MET A 53 -10.61 -4.48 -7.41
CA MET A 53 -11.09 -5.34 -8.51
C MET A 53 -10.00 -6.23 -9.11
N ALA A 54 -8.81 -6.26 -8.51
CA ALA A 54 -7.63 -6.99 -9.02
C ALA A 54 -7.93 -8.46 -9.36
N SER A 55 -8.66 -9.18 -8.48
CA SER A 55 -9.02 -10.58 -8.74
C SER A 55 -9.83 -10.77 -10.03
N ARG A 56 -10.84 -9.93 -10.27
CA ARG A 56 -11.65 -9.98 -11.49
C ARG A 56 -10.79 -9.69 -12.73
N MET A 57 -9.89 -8.71 -12.64
CA MET A 57 -8.97 -8.38 -13.73
C MET A 57 -8.04 -9.55 -14.06
N ILE A 58 -7.43 -10.17 -13.03
CA ILE A 58 -6.55 -11.33 -13.19
C ILE A 58 -7.29 -12.48 -13.86
N ILE A 59 -8.49 -12.85 -13.39
CA ILE A 59 -9.29 -13.92 -13.98
C ILE A 59 -9.62 -13.63 -15.46
N THR A 60 -10.02 -12.39 -15.76
CA THR A 60 -10.31 -11.96 -17.14
C THR A 60 -9.09 -12.13 -18.05
N ILE A 61 -7.90 -11.71 -17.59
CA ILE A 61 -6.66 -11.83 -18.34
C ILE A 61 -6.28 -13.30 -18.54
N CYS A 62 -6.30 -14.11 -17.47
CA CYS A 62 -5.96 -15.54 -17.56
C CYS A 62 -6.89 -16.29 -18.53
N ASN A 63 -8.20 -16.05 -18.47
CA ASN A 63 -9.15 -16.65 -19.39
C ASN A 63 -8.88 -16.24 -20.85
N GLY A 64 -8.59 -14.95 -21.09
CA GLY A 64 -8.23 -14.46 -22.41
C GLY A 64 -6.91 -15.05 -22.96
N LEU A 65 -5.93 -15.33 -22.09
CA LEU A 65 -4.69 -16.00 -22.45
C LEU A 65 -4.92 -17.48 -22.78
N SER A 66 -5.72 -18.20 -21.97
CA SER A 66 -6.07 -19.60 -22.24
C SER A 66 -6.81 -19.78 -23.57
N SER A 67 -7.69 -18.84 -23.93
CA SER A 67 -8.37 -18.90 -25.24
C SER A 67 -7.44 -18.68 -26.43
N ARG A 68 -6.34 -17.90 -26.26
CA ARG A 68 -5.35 -17.69 -27.33
C ARG A 68 -4.40 -18.87 -27.52
N ASN A 69 -4.13 -19.63 -26.46
CA ASN A 69 -3.25 -20.80 -26.50
C ASN A 69 -3.95 -22.08 -26.99
N ASN A 70 -5.27 -22.06 -27.16
CA ASN A 70 -6.07 -23.18 -27.67
C ASN A 70 -6.39 -23.07 -29.17
N CYS A 71 -5.80 -22.12 -29.90
CA CYS A 71 -5.83 -22.10 -31.36
C CYS A 71 -4.72 -23.01 -31.91
N HIS A 72 -5.03 -24.30 -31.98
CA HIS A 72 -4.37 -25.27 -32.86
C HIS A 72 -5.39 -25.79 -33.87
#